data_AF-A0AA36GM91-F1
#
_entry.id   AF-A0AA36GM91-F1
#
_cell.length_a   1.000
_cell.length_b   1.000
_cell.length_c   1.000
_cell.angle_alpha   90.00
_cell.angle_beta   90.00
_cell.angle_gamma   90.00
#
_symmetry.space_group_name_H-M   'P 1'
#
loop_
_entity.id
_entity.type
_entity.pdbx_description
1 polymer ?
#
loop_
_entity_poly.entity_id
_entity_poly.type
_entity_poly.pdbx_seq_one_letter_code
_entity_poly.pdbx_strand_id
1 'polypeptide(L)'
;MVVVKKHAFQFPFPFPVRPIDPSEILNLTDVSEQCLTDVNVFTSSLNTYAQTFVACQRTGGCTKVQQTALDEHIFAVKQIDAFGKIPAGIMDYTIINTGSYSECMDVVAPYKVQYCYVAASVVMEGPPMGQIGPKIAVCMPRSCTETDITKILERYDVQQYVPVNFTINTNCVPSKNTYSANFWVFM
;
A
#
# COMPACT_ATOMS: atom_id res chain seq x y z
N MET A 1 26.10 32.62 -3.44
CA MET A 1 25.71 31.63 -4.47
C MET A 1 26.17 30.27 -4.00
N VAL A 2 25.27 29.45 -3.46
CA VAL A 2 25.60 28.10 -2.96
C VAL A 2 25.20 27.10 -4.03
N VAL A 3 26.20 26.49 -4.64
CA VAL A 3 26.05 25.41 -5.62
C VAL A 3 25.73 24.13 -4.85
N VAL A 4 24.46 23.71 -4.85
CA VAL A 4 24.06 22.42 -4.28
C VAL A 4 24.29 21.33 -5.32
N LYS A 5 25.27 20.46 -5.04
CA LYS A 5 25.61 19.26 -5.82
C LYS A 5 24.38 18.37 -6.02
N LYS A 6 24.13 18.01 -7.28
CA LYS A 6 23.17 16.98 -7.68
C LYS A 6 23.61 15.62 -7.13
N HIS A 7 22.97 15.14 -6.07
CA HIS A 7 22.92 13.71 -5.79
C HIS A 7 21.56 13.19 -6.26
N ALA A 8 21.58 12.48 -7.39
CA ALA A 8 20.47 11.66 -7.82
C ALA A 8 20.23 10.60 -6.73
N PHE A 9 19.08 10.65 -6.09
CA PHE A 9 18.58 9.58 -5.24
C PHE A 9 18.15 8.44 -6.18
N GLN A 10 19.11 7.59 -6.54
CA GLN A 10 18.88 6.34 -7.24
C GLN A 10 18.24 5.37 -6.23
N PHE A 11 16.92 5.22 -6.24
CA PHE A 11 16.28 4.09 -5.57
C PHE A 11 16.78 2.79 -6.22
N PRO A 12 17.40 1.85 -5.48
CA PRO A 12 17.87 0.60 -6.04
C PRO A 12 16.71 -0.41 -6.01
N PHE A 13 15.69 -0.18 -6.85
CA PHE A 13 14.75 -1.26 -7.18
C PHE A 13 15.22 -1.85 -8.52
N PRO A 14 15.70 -3.11 -8.58
CA PRO A 14 16.17 -3.73 -9.81
C PRO A 14 15.02 -4.29 -10.66
N PHE A 15 13.76 -4.00 -10.31
CA PHE A 15 12.61 -4.45 -11.06
C PHE A 15 12.06 -3.31 -11.90
N PRO A 16 11.80 -3.51 -13.20
CA PRO A 16 11.01 -2.56 -13.96
C PRO A 16 9.64 -2.46 -13.27
N VAL A 17 9.37 -1.34 -12.62
CA VAL A 17 8.03 -1.01 -12.15
C VAL A 17 7.19 -0.89 -13.41
N ARG A 18 6.50 -1.97 -13.79
CA ARG A 18 5.48 -1.86 -14.83
C ARG A 18 4.46 -0.86 -14.29
N PRO A 19 4.07 0.16 -15.07
CA PRO A 19 2.94 0.98 -14.69
C PRO A 19 1.77 0.03 -14.42
N ILE A 20 1.16 0.16 -13.24
CA ILE A 20 -0.02 -0.61 -12.86
C ILE A 20 -1.07 -0.26 -13.91
N ASP A 21 -1.39 -1.19 -14.80
CA ASP A 21 -2.40 -0.98 -15.83
C ASP A 21 -3.77 -1.08 -15.15
N PRO A 22 -4.59 -0.02 -15.13
CA PRO A 22 -5.92 -0.05 -14.52
C PRO A 22 -6.82 -1.14 -15.10
N SER A 23 -6.55 -1.59 -16.33
CA SER A 23 -7.31 -2.65 -17.00
C SER A 23 -7.11 -4.05 -16.41
N GLU A 24 -6.03 -4.28 -15.65
CA GLU A 24 -5.76 -5.58 -15.00
C GLU A 24 -6.64 -5.77 -13.74
N ILE A 25 -7.12 -4.68 -13.14
CA ILE A 25 -8.02 -4.65 -11.97
C ILE A 25 -9.49 -4.82 -12.41
N LEU A 26 -9.85 -4.43 -13.64
CA LEU A 26 -11.24 -4.31 -14.12
C LEU A 26 -11.95 -5.63 -14.48
N ASN A 27 -11.26 -6.78 -14.47
CA ASN A 27 -11.85 -8.11 -14.73
C ASN A 27 -12.14 -8.92 -13.45
N LEU A 28 -12.36 -8.23 -12.32
CA LEU A 28 -12.76 -8.86 -11.05
C LEU A 28 -14.29 -8.93 -10.98
N THR A 29 -14.86 -10.05 -11.43
CA THR A 29 -16.31 -10.33 -11.37
C THR A 29 -16.83 -10.60 -9.95
N ASP A 30 -15.98 -10.55 -8.94
CA ASP A 30 -16.28 -11.03 -7.58
C ASP A 30 -15.68 -10.13 -6.48
N VAL A 31 -15.48 -8.85 -6.82
CA VAL A 31 -15.11 -7.76 -5.90
C VAL A 31 -16.23 -6.74 -5.88
N SER A 32 -16.50 -6.16 -4.71
CA SER A 32 -17.50 -5.10 -4.55
C SER A 32 -17.27 -3.95 -5.54
N GLU A 33 -18.31 -3.53 -6.25
CA GLU A 33 -18.27 -2.43 -7.24
C GLU A 33 -17.73 -1.12 -6.63
N GLN A 34 -18.06 -0.88 -5.35
CA GLN A 34 -17.56 0.30 -4.61
C GLN A 34 -16.05 0.21 -4.33
N CYS A 35 -15.56 -0.98 -3.97
CA CYS A 35 -14.12 -1.20 -3.76
C CYS A 35 -13.35 -0.99 -5.06
N LEU A 36 -13.85 -1.53 -6.17
CA LEU A 36 -13.26 -1.35 -7.49
C LEU A 36 -13.18 0.13 -7.89
N THR A 37 -14.25 0.88 -7.64
CA THR A 37 -14.28 2.32 -7.93
C THR A 37 -13.24 3.08 -7.11
N ASP A 38 -13.17 2.81 -5.81
CA ASP A 38 -12.22 3.50 -4.92
C ASP A 38 -10.76 3.15 -5.24
N VAL A 39 -10.48 1.87 -5.55
CA VAL A 39 -9.16 1.40 -5.97
C VAL A 39 -8.76 1.98 -7.33
N ASN A 40 -9.71 2.16 -8.25
CA ASN A 40 -9.46 2.81 -9.53
C ASN A 40 -9.13 4.31 -9.35
N VAL A 41 -9.87 5.01 -8.48
CA VAL A 41 -9.58 6.41 -8.14
C VAL A 41 -8.19 6.53 -7.51
N PHE A 42 -7.86 5.63 -6.59
CA PHE A 42 -6.53 5.55 -5.98
C PHE A 42 -5.42 5.37 -7.02
N THR A 43 -5.55 4.35 -7.89
CA THR A 43 -4.53 4.00 -8.89
C THR A 43 -4.37 5.10 -9.93
N SER A 44 -5.48 5.66 -10.41
CA SER A 44 -5.49 6.78 -11.35
C SER A 44 -4.82 8.04 -10.75
N SER A 45 -5.14 8.35 -9.49
CA SER A 45 -4.54 9.49 -8.78
C SER A 45 -3.04 9.32 -8.60
N LEU A 46 -2.59 8.11 -8.24
CA LEU A 46 -1.18 7.81 -8.10
C LEU A 46 -0.42 7.95 -9.43
N ASN A 47 -1.00 7.45 -10.53
CA ASN A 47 -0.39 7.56 -11.85
C ASN A 47 -0.29 9.02 -12.30
N THR A 48 -1.36 9.80 -12.12
CA THR A 48 -1.36 11.25 -12.42
C THR A 48 -0.33 12.00 -11.60
N TYR A 49 -0.22 11.69 -10.30
CA TYR A 49 0.81 12.26 -9.42
C TYR A 49 2.21 11.91 -9.93
N ALA A 50 2.48 10.63 -10.20
CA ALA A 50 3.79 10.16 -10.64
C ALA A 50 4.21 10.78 -11.98
N GLN A 51 3.31 10.85 -12.96
CA GLN A 51 3.57 11.47 -14.26
C GLN A 51 3.83 12.97 -14.13
N THR A 52 3.03 13.68 -13.34
CA THR A 52 3.19 15.11 -13.10
C THR A 52 4.50 15.40 -12.37
N PHE A 53 4.85 14.60 -11.37
CA PHE A 53 6.09 14.70 -10.63
C PHE A 53 7.33 14.50 -11.53
N VAL A 54 7.32 13.46 -12.37
CA VAL A 54 8.39 13.21 -13.34
C VAL A 54 8.51 14.34 -14.36
N ALA A 55 7.37 14.87 -14.84
CA ALA A 55 7.36 16.01 -15.75
C ALA A 55 8.00 17.25 -15.11
N CYS A 56 7.63 17.59 -13.87
CA CYS A 56 8.23 18.69 -13.12
C CYS A 56 9.74 18.52 -12.91
N GLN A 57 10.16 17.30 -12.57
CA GLN A 57 11.57 17.01 -12.31
C GLN A 57 12.40 17.19 -13.59
N ARG A 58 11.86 16.78 -14.75
CA ARG A 58 12.52 16.97 -16.06
C ARG A 58 12.62 18.44 -16.47
N THR A 59 11.62 19.26 -16.16
CA THR A 59 11.61 20.69 -16.50
C THR A 59 12.41 21.56 -15.52
N GLY A 60 12.96 20.98 -14.45
CA GLY A 60 13.73 21.72 -13.44
C GLY A 60 12.87 22.54 -12.47
N GLY A 61 11.57 22.21 -12.36
CA GLY A 61 10.60 22.89 -11.50
C GLY A 61 9.15 22.66 -11.96
N CYS A 62 8.22 22.74 -11.01
CA CYS A 62 6.78 22.68 -11.31
C CYS A 62 6.19 24.08 -11.53
N THR A 63 5.30 24.19 -12.51
CA THR A 63 4.38 25.34 -12.62
C THR A 63 3.33 25.33 -11.49
N LYS A 64 2.68 26.46 -11.22
CA LYS A 64 1.61 26.53 -10.20
C LYS A 64 0.46 25.56 -10.47
N VAL A 65 0.11 25.37 -11.74
CA VAL A 65 -0.96 24.44 -12.16
C VAL A 65 -0.56 22.99 -11.84
N GLN A 66 0.70 22.62 -12.10
CA GLN A 66 1.21 21.30 -11.76
C GLN A 66 1.30 21.07 -10.25
N GLN A 67 1.65 22.11 -9.47
CA GLN A 67 1.67 22.00 -8.01
C GLN A 67 0.26 21.73 -7.46
N THR A 68 -0.77 22.44 -7.93
CA THR A 68 -2.15 22.18 -7.51
C THR A 68 -2.60 20.76 -7.85
N ALA A 69 -2.31 20.27 -9.06
CA ALA A 69 -2.61 18.88 -9.43
C ALA A 69 -1.87 17.85 -8.55
N LEU A 70 -0.64 18.19 -8.12
CA LEU A 70 0.16 17.35 -7.23
C LEU A 70 -0.44 17.31 -5.81
N ASP A 71 -0.87 18.47 -5.31
CA ASP A 71 -1.54 18.60 -4.00
C ASP A 71 -2.90 17.90 -3.98
N GLU A 72 -3.66 17.93 -5.07
CA GLU A 72 -4.96 17.24 -5.18
C GLU A 72 -4.82 15.71 -5.13
N HIS A 73 -3.73 15.15 -5.66
CA HIS A 73 -3.48 13.70 -5.69
C HIS A 73 -2.49 13.21 -4.62
N ILE A 74 -2.04 14.09 -3.72
CA ILE A 74 -1.06 13.74 -2.68
C ILE A 74 -1.57 12.63 -1.73
N PHE A 75 -2.88 12.51 -1.57
CA PHE A 75 -3.50 11.48 -0.72
C PHE A 75 -3.10 10.07 -1.14
N ALA A 76 -2.96 9.80 -2.44
CA ALA A 76 -2.58 8.48 -2.94
C ALA A 76 -1.15 8.12 -2.53
N VAL A 77 -0.25 9.10 -2.50
CA VAL A 77 1.13 8.92 -2.03
C VAL A 77 1.16 8.73 -0.52
N LYS A 78 0.42 9.53 0.25
CA LYS A 78 0.31 9.36 1.72
C LYS A 78 -0.22 7.99 2.09
N GLN A 79 -1.21 7.50 1.34
CA GLN A 79 -1.77 6.18 1.55
C GLN A 79 -0.74 5.06 1.31
N ILE A 80 0.11 5.16 0.29
CA ILE A 80 1.22 4.21 0.05
C ILE A 80 2.31 4.35 1.10
N ASP A 81 2.65 5.57 1.52
CA ASP A 81 3.68 5.79 2.52
C ASP A 81 3.31 5.16 3.88
N ALA A 82 2.00 5.12 4.19
CA ALA A 82 1.48 4.43 5.37
C ALA A 82 1.58 2.89 5.30
N PHE A 83 1.87 2.30 4.12
CA PHE A 83 2.00 0.85 3.99
C PHE A 83 3.22 0.33 4.76
N GLY A 84 3.09 -0.88 5.27
CA GLY A 84 4.21 -1.66 5.76
C GLY A 84 5.18 -1.91 4.61
N LYS A 85 6.45 -1.60 4.85
CA LYS A 85 7.53 -1.91 3.91
C LYS A 85 7.85 -3.40 4.01
N ILE A 86 8.39 -3.98 2.95
CA ILE A 86 8.95 -5.33 3.03
C ILE A 86 10.11 -5.27 4.04
N PRO A 87 10.05 -6.01 5.17
CA PRO A 87 11.10 -5.95 6.17
C PRO A 87 12.42 -6.50 5.59
N ALA A 88 13.54 -5.88 5.96
CA ALA A 88 14.84 -6.48 5.73
C ALA A 88 14.98 -7.73 6.60
N GLY A 89 15.73 -8.74 6.16
CA GLY A 89 15.90 -9.96 6.93
C GLY A 89 14.65 -10.85 6.96
N ILE A 90 13.89 -10.93 5.86
CA ILE A 90 12.86 -11.97 5.70
C ILE A 90 13.47 -13.37 5.87
N MET A 91 14.70 -13.57 5.39
CA MET A 91 15.45 -14.82 5.62
C MET A 91 15.88 -15.02 7.09
N ASP A 92 15.91 -13.93 7.87
CA ASP A 92 16.20 -13.92 9.31
C ASP A 92 14.92 -13.92 10.16
N TYR A 93 13.77 -14.27 9.58
CA TYR A 93 12.46 -14.33 10.25
C TYR A 93 11.94 -12.98 10.78
N THR A 94 12.33 -11.85 10.18
CA THR A 94 11.65 -10.57 10.42
C THR A 94 10.31 -10.59 9.69
N ILE A 95 9.29 -11.08 10.39
CA ILE A 95 8.01 -11.45 9.78
C ILE A 95 6.98 -10.32 9.84
N ILE A 96 7.10 -9.31 10.71
CA ILE A 96 6.02 -8.33 10.91
C ILE A 96 6.50 -6.92 10.57
N ASN A 97 5.80 -6.26 9.65
CA ASN A 97 5.91 -4.81 9.44
C ASN A 97 4.53 -4.16 9.56
N THR A 98 4.36 -3.34 10.59
CA THR A 98 3.10 -2.68 10.89
C THR A 98 2.88 -1.40 10.09
N GLY A 99 3.84 -0.89 9.32
CA GLY A 99 3.68 0.40 8.67
C GLY A 99 3.24 1.49 9.66
N SER A 100 2.47 2.47 9.20
CA SER A 100 2.03 3.60 10.01
C SER A 100 0.51 3.67 10.11
N TYR A 101 -0.02 3.31 11.28
CA TYR A 101 -1.47 3.34 11.54
C TYR A 101 -2.03 4.76 11.56
N SER A 102 -1.36 5.69 12.23
CA SER A 102 -1.81 7.09 12.33
C SER A 102 -1.82 7.76 10.96
N GLU A 103 -0.77 7.57 10.16
CA GLU A 103 -0.71 8.16 8.82
C GLU A 103 -1.79 7.58 7.90
N CYS A 104 -2.09 6.29 8.01
CA CYS A 104 -3.22 5.71 7.28
C CYS A 104 -4.55 6.34 7.70
N MET A 105 -4.82 6.46 9.01
CA MET A 105 -6.10 7.00 9.50
C MET A 105 -6.27 8.51 9.25
N ASP A 106 -5.16 9.23 9.14
CA ASP A 106 -5.13 10.68 8.87
C ASP A 106 -5.19 11.01 7.37
N VAL A 107 -5.21 10.01 6.47
CA VAL A 107 -5.34 10.26 5.02
C VAL A 107 -6.72 10.84 4.70
N VAL A 108 -6.72 12.06 4.16
CA VAL A 108 -7.91 12.72 3.62
C VAL A 108 -8.03 12.36 2.14
N ALA A 109 -8.85 11.35 1.85
CA ALA A 109 -9.18 10.88 0.51
C ALA A 109 -10.69 11.09 0.21
N PRO A 110 -11.13 11.02 -1.06
CA PRO A 110 -12.56 11.06 -1.40
C PRO A 110 -13.38 9.89 -0.83
N TYR A 111 -12.71 8.86 -0.31
CA TYR A 111 -13.28 7.70 0.36
C TYR A 111 -12.71 7.56 1.78
N LYS A 112 -13.39 6.78 2.63
CA LYS A 112 -12.86 6.41 3.95
C LYS A 112 -11.83 5.31 3.79
N VAL A 113 -10.70 5.44 4.46
CA VAL A 113 -9.65 4.43 4.52
C VAL A 113 -9.81 3.54 5.75
N GLN A 114 -9.18 2.38 5.70
CA GLN A 114 -9.03 1.43 6.80
C GLN A 114 -7.64 0.82 6.76
N TYR A 115 -7.19 0.39 7.93
CA TYR A 115 -5.88 -0.21 8.10
C TYR A 115 -6.06 -1.72 8.25
N CYS A 116 -5.38 -2.49 7.40
CA CYS A 116 -5.48 -3.94 7.37
C CYS A 116 -4.10 -4.59 7.41
N TYR A 117 -4.01 -5.77 7.99
CA TYR A 117 -2.84 -6.61 7.93
C TYR A 117 -3.02 -7.68 6.86
N VAL A 118 -2.04 -7.81 5.99
CA VAL A 118 -1.91 -8.86 4.99
C VAL A 118 -0.81 -9.79 5.47
N ALA A 119 -1.15 -11.03 5.76
CA ALA A 119 -0.20 -12.09 6.05
C ALA A 119 -0.06 -12.97 4.80
N ALA A 120 1.14 -13.05 4.24
CA ALA A 120 1.47 -14.03 3.21
C ALA A 120 2.17 -15.20 3.91
N SER A 121 1.59 -16.39 3.92
CA SER A 121 2.20 -17.60 4.48
C SER A 121 2.61 -18.56 3.39
N VAL A 122 3.81 -19.13 3.50
CA VAL A 122 4.26 -20.21 2.62
C VAL A 122 3.71 -21.52 3.15
N VAL A 123 2.95 -22.25 2.33
CA VAL A 123 2.55 -23.62 2.64
C VAL A 123 3.57 -24.55 1.99
N MET A 124 4.52 -25.05 2.78
CA MET A 124 5.45 -26.08 2.32
C MET A 124 4.78 -27.45 2.47
N GLU A 125 4.80 -28.28 1.42
CA GLU A 125 4.42 -29.70 1.52
C GLU A 125 5.48 -30.44 2.37
N GLY A 126 5.27 -30.50 3.68
CA GLY A 126 6.22 -31.09 4.64
C GLY A 126 5.68 -31.06 6.08
N PRO A 127 6.41 -31.62 7.07
CA PRO A 127 5.99 -31.59 8.48
C PRO A 127 5.74 -30.14 8.91
N PRO A 128 4.83 -29.88 9.88
CA PRO A 128 4.27 -28.56 10.17
C PRO A 128 5.30 -27.66 10.85
N MET A 129 6.31 -27.24 10.10
CA MET A 129 7.03 -26.01 10.34
C MET A 129 5.94 -24.94 10.15
N GLY A 130 5.54 -24.30 11.24
CA GLY A 130 4.39 -23.39 11.27
C GLY A 130 4.40 -22.39 10.12
N GLN A 131 3.23 -21.84 9.79
CA GLN A 131 3.07 -20.83 8.75
C GLN A 131 4.07 -19.68 8.95
N ILE A 132 5.14 -19.68 8.15
CA ILE A 132 6.16 -18.63 8.15
C ILE A 132 5.89 -17.75 6.94
N GLY A 133 5.62 -16.49 7.18
CA GLY A 133 5.69 -15.51 6.12
C GLY A 133 5.17 -14.15 6.53
N PRO A 134 5.57 -13.11 5.77
CA PRO A 134 5.50 -11.73 6.21
C PRO A 134 4.06 -11.26 6.42
N LYS A 135 3.84 -10.62 7.56
CA LYS A 135 2.66 -9.84 7.91
C LYS A 135 2.96 -8.36 7.69
N ILE A 136 2.34 -7.78 6.67
CA ILE A 136 2.54 -6.40 6.24
C ILE A 136 1.24 -5.64 6.43
N ALA A 137 1.30 -4.42 6.95
CA ALA A 137 0.13 -3.55 7.00
C ALA A 137 -0.12 -2.85 5.65
N VAL A 138 -1.38 -2.71 5.27
CA VAL A 138 -1.83 -1.98 4.07
C VAL A 138 -2.94 -1.01 4.43
N CYS A 139 -2.96 0.14 3.78
CA CYS A 139 -4.00 1.15 3.94
C CYS A 139 -4.94 1.07 2.73
N MET A 140 -6.11 0.44 2.91
CA MET A 140 -7.06 0.20 1.82
C MET A 140 -8.34 1.02 2.02
N PRO A 141 -9.13 1.25 0.97
CA PRO A 141 -10.46 1.83 1.12
C PRO A 141 -11.35 0.95 2.01
N ARG A 142 -12.20 1.59 2.81
CA ARG A 142 -13.17 0.93 3.72
C ARG A 142 -14.30 0.21 2.96
N SER A 143 -14.51 0.57 1.69
CA SER A 143 -15.42 -0.12 0.79
C SER A 143 -14.96 -1.53 0.43
N CYS A 144 -13.67 -1.83 0.59
CA CYS A 144 -13.11 -3.15 0.34
C CYS A 144 -13.26 -4.05 1.57
N THR A 145 -13.75 -5.27 1.38
CA THR A 145 -13.76 -6.29 2.44
C THR A 145 -12.42 -7.01 2.53
N GLU A 146 -12.18 -7.73 3.63
CA GLU A 146 -10.97 -8.55 3.79
C GLU A 146 -10.80 -9.53 2.63
N THR A 147 -11.90 -10.13 2.15
CA THR A 147 -11.90 -11.03 0.99
C THR A 147 -11.58 -10.32 -0.31
N ASP A 148 -12.06 -9.09 -0.51
CA ASP A 148 -11.75 -8.30 -1.71
C ASP A 148 -10.26 -7.98 -1.77
N ILE A 149 -9.69 -7.57 -0.64
CA ILE A 149 -8.26 -7.24 -0.54
C ILE A 149 -7.41 -8.46 -0.81
N THR A 150 -7.75 -9.62 -0.23
CA THR A 150 -7.04 -10.89 -0.53
C THR A 150 -7.05 -11.18 -2.03
N LYS A 151 -8.21 -11.11 -2.69
CA LYS A 151 -8.35 -11.37 -4.14
C LYS A 151 -7.55 -10.38 -5.00
N ILE A 152 -7.50 -9.11 -4.61
CA ILE A 152 -6.71 -8.09 -5.31
C ILE A 152 -5.21 -8.41 -5.18
N LEU A 153 -4.76 -8.81 -3.99
CA LEU A 153 -3.35 -9.09 -3.72
C LEU A 153 -2.87 -10.41 -4.31
N GLU A 154 -3.73 -11.43 -4.35
CA GLU A 154 -3.44 -12.72 -4.99
C GLU A 154 -3.16 -12.57 -6.50
N ARG A 155 -3.72 -11.55 -7.16
CA ARG A 155 -3.40 -11.29 -8.58
C ARG A 155 -1.99 -10.79 -8.83
N TYR A 156 -1.34 -10.17 -7.84
CA TYR A 156 0.05 -9.72 -7.97
C TYR A 156 1.03 -10.88 -7.76
N ASP A 157 0.64 -12.06 -8.22
CA ASP A 157 1.18 -13.34 -7.85
C ASP A 157 2.69 -13.43 -8.06
N VAL A 158 3.42 -13.49 -6.95
CA VAL A 158 4.88 -13.67 -6.93
C VAL A 158 5.25 -15.13 -7.30
N GLN A 159 4.26 -16.03 -7.43
CA GLN A 159 4.47 -17.42 -7.87
C GLN A 159 5.16 -17.53 -9.23
N GLN A 160 5.08 -16.52 -10.10
CA GLN A 160 5.82 -16.54 -11.37
C GLN A 160 7.35 -16.61 -11.15
N TYR A 161 7.84 -16.23 -9.97
CA TYR A 161 9.27 -16.17 -9.66
C TYR A 161 9.72 -17.19 -8.62
N VAL A 162 8.81 -17.80 -7.86
CA VAL A 162 9.14 -18.74 -6.78
C VAL A 162 8.14 -19.91 -6.76
N PRO A 163 8.59 -21.18 -6.82
CA PRO A 163 7.73 -22.37 -6.82
C PRO A 163 7.25 -22.70 -5.40
N VAL A 164 6.61 -21.74 -4.74
CA VAL A 164 6.00 -21.95 -3.42
C VAL A 164 4.60 -21.36 -3.42
N ASN A 165 3.64 -22.13 -2.90
CA ASN A 165 2.26 -21.69 -2.78
C ASN A 165 2.17 -20.73 -1.59
N PHE A 166 1.85 -19.47 -1.90
CA PHE A 166 1.55 -18.47 -0.89
C PHE A 166 0.04 -18.43 -0.64
N THR A 167 -0.34 -18.50 0.63
CA THR A 167 -1.71 -18.18 1.05
C THR A 167 -1.71 -16.77 1.64
N ILE A 168 -2.60 -15.92 1.14
CA ILE A 168 -2.75 -14.55 1.61
C ILE A 168 -3.97 -14.51 2.54
N ASN A 169 -3.78 -13.97 3.74
CA ASN A 169 -4.86 -13.72 4.68
C ASN A 169 -4.88 -12.23 5.03
N THR A 170 -6.07 -11.64 5.02
CA THR A 170 -6.24 -10.21 5.29
C THR A 170 -7.10 -10.04 6.53
N ASN A 171 -6.67 -9.20 7.47
CA ASN A 171 -7.43 -8.88 8.67
C ASN A 171 -7.40 -7.37 8.92
N CYS A 172 -8.58 -6.74 8.93
CA CYS A 172 -8.71 -5.29 9.06
C CYS A 172 -8.92 -4.86 10.51
N VAL A 173 -8.17 -3.84 10.95
CA VAL A 173 -8.28 -3.31 12.30
C VAL A 173 -9.52 -2.40 12.37
N PRO A 174 -10.45 -2.63 13.31
CA PRO A 174 -11.62 -1.79 13.46
C PRO A 174 -11.22 -0.36 13.86
N SER A 175 -11.74 0.64 13.15
CA SER A 175 -11.48 2.07 13.38
C SER A 175 -12.08 2.65 14.68
N LYS A 176 -12.72 1.83 15.51
CA LYS A 176 -13.30 2.24 16.80
C LYS A 176 -12.62 1.51 17.96
N ASN A 177 -11.54 2.10 18.46
CA ASN A 177 -11.17 1.90 19.86
C ASN A 177 -11.89 2.97 20.67
N THR A 178 -13.11 2.69 21.14
CA THR A 178 -13.64 3.44 22.27
C THR A 178 -12.86 3.00 23.50
N TYR A 179 -11.68 3.58 23.72
CA TYR A 179 -11.14 3.59 25.08
C TYR A 179 -12.17 4.34 25.90
N SER A 180 -12.85 3.66 26.83
CA SER A 180 -13.63 4.36 27.84
C SER A 180 -12.67 5.36 28.49
N ALA A 181 -13.04 6.64 28.55
CA ALA A 181 -12.25 7.71 29.16
C ALA A 181 -11.88 7.46 30.65
N ASN A 182 -12.28 6.32 31.20
CA ASN A 182 -12.04 5.86 32.56
C ASN A 182 -10.58 5.48 32.86
N PHE A 183 -9.68 5.46 31.87
CA PHE A 183 -8.25 5.20 32.11
C PHE A 183 -7.50 6.38 32.74
N TRP A 184 -8.04 7.60 32.66
CA TRP A 184 -7.38 8.82 33.14
C TRP A 184 -7.81 9.29 34.55
N VAL A 185 -8.52 8.47 35.32
CA VAL A 185 -9.04 8.87 36.66
C VAL A 185 -8.15 8.39 37.83
N PHE A 186 -7.02 7.73 37.56
CA PHE A 186 -6.09 7.28 38.61
C PHE A 186 -4.63 7.60 38.30
N MET A 187 -4.27 8.88 38.21
CA MET A 187 -2.89 9.36 38.41
C MET A 187 -2.89 10.72 39.08
#